data_AF-A0A1F5NPY2-F1
#
_entry.id   AF-A0A1F5NPY2-F1
#
_cell.length_a   1.000
_cell.length_b   1.000
_cell.length_c   1.000
_cell.angle_alpha   90.00
_cell.angle_beta   90.00
_cell.angle_gamma   90.00
#
_symmetry.space_group_name_H-M   'P 1'
#
loop_
_entity.id
_entity.type
_entity.pdbx_description
1 polymer ?
#
loop_
_entity_poly.entity_id
_entity_poly.type
_entity_poly.pdbx_seq_one_letter_code
_entity_poly.pdbx_strand_id
1 'polypeptide(L)'
;MKIKTKQNMDGYLKYVVDNCKAAFDELCKTNKELVIGMSPKSNADVNHLGAMDRMIKDYLVIRVAGLFDKDTRTISFNIAFPQNQEVEKIEHEEIIKKIIENRNRFVGHSDRDYIMANNFIIPTDEICSSNLKSLLEKLEHLLFIDE
;
A
#
# COMPACT_ATOMS: atom_id res chain seq x y z
N MET A 1 -15.33 28.86 4.02
CA MET A 1 -15.30 27.99 2.82
C MET A 1 -14.14 26.97 2.84
N LYS A 2 -12.93 27.31 3.32
CA LYS A 2 -11.78 26.38 3.42
C LYS A 2 -11.95 25.17 4.36
N ILE A 3 -12.73 25.31 5.45
CA ILE A 3 -12.89 24.26 6.48
C ILE A 3 -13.60 23.01 5.95
N LYS A 4 -14.63 23.18 5.11
CA LYS A 4 -15.36 22.04 4.50
C LYS A 4 -14.50 21.22 3.54
N THR A 5 -13.55 21.87 2.86
CA THR A 5 -12.64 21.19 1.93
C THR A 5 -11.63 20.32 2.66
N LYS A 6 -11.11 20.80 3.81
CA LYS A 6 -10.19 20.03 4.65
C LYS A 6 -10.89 18.80 5.27
N GLN A 7 -12.06 18.99 5.88
CA GLN A 7 -12.83 17.90 6.48
C GLN A 7 -13.20 16.80 5.46
N ASN A 8 -13.55 17.17 4.22
CA ASN A 8 -13.81 16.21 3.15
C ASN A 8 -12.54 15.46 2.71
N MET A 9 -11.39 16.13 2.72
CA MET A 9 -10.09 15.55 2.38
C MET A 9 -9.64 14.56 3.46
N ASP A 10 -9.75 14.92 4.73
CA ASP A 10 -9.39 14.08 5.87
C ASP A 10 -10.29 12.82 5.91
N GLY A 11 -11.59 12.98 5.67
CA GLY A 11 -12.52 11.85 5.56
C GLY A 11 -12.17 10.89 4.42
N TYR A 12 -11.77 11.43 3.25
CA TYR A 12 -11.31 10.59 2.15
C TYR A 12 -9.99 9.89 2.47
N LEU A 13 -9.01 10.60 3.04
CA LEU A 13 -7.71 10.02 3.44
C LEU A 13 -7.90 8.92 4.48
N LYS A 14 -8.79 9.12 5.46
CA LYS A 14 -9.16 8.10 6.43
C LYS A 14 -9.71 6.85 5.75
N TYR A 15 -10.67 7.02 4.84
CA TYR A 15 -11.23 5.90 4.06
C TYR A 15 -10.15 5.13 3.28
N VAL A 16 -9.21 5.85 2.64
CA VAL A 16 -8.10 5.20 1.92
C VAL A 16 -7.19 4.43 2.88
N VAL A 17 -6.79 5.04 3.99
CA VAL A 17 -5.93 4.42 5.01
C VAL A 17 -6.58 3.18 5.61
N ASP A 18 -7.86 3.25 5.96
CA ASP A 18 -8.62 2.11 6.49
C ASP A 18 -8.66 0.95 5.48
N ASN A 19 -8.91 1.24 4.21
CA ASN A 19 -8.89 0.21 3.17
C ASN A 19 -7.48 -0.35 2.94
N CYS A 20 -6.42 0.46 3.03
CA CYS A 20 -5.05 -0.03 2.92
C CYS A 20 -4.71 -0.98 4.08
N LYS A 21 -5.12 -0.67 5.31
CA LYS A 21 -4.92 -1.56 6.47
C LYS A 21 -5.68 -2.88 6.29
N ALA A 22 -6.94 -2.82 5.86
CA ALA A 22 -7.73 -4.02 5.60
C ALA A 22 -7.15 -4.88 4.46
N ALA A 23 -6.70 -4.23 3.38
CA ALA A 23 -6.03 -4.91 2.27
C ALA A 23 -4.69 -5.53 2.69
N PHE A 24 -3.92 -4.87 3.55
CA PHE A 24 -2.71 -5.44 4.14
C PHE A 24 -3.01 -6.72 4.92
N ASP A 25 -4.03 -6.69 5.79
CA ASP A 25 -4.40 -7.85 6.59
C ASP A 25 -4.86 -9.03 5.72
N GLU A 26 -5.72 -8.75 4.73
CA GLU A 26 -6.19 -9.80 3.81
C GLU A 26 -5.08 -10.33 2.90
N LEU A 27 -4.15 -9.48 2.47
CA LEU A 27 -2.97 -9.89 1.71
C LEU A 27 -2.13 -10.89 2.50
N CYS A 28 -1.79 -10.57 3.74
CA CYS A 28 -0.94 -11.42 4.56
C CYS A 28 -1.62 -12.72 5.00
N LYS A 29 -2.94 -12.67 5.20
CA LYS A 29 -3.74 -13.88 5.39
C LYS A 29 -3.74 -14.76 4.13
N THR A 30 -4.04 -14.18 2.97
CA THR A 30 -4.08 -14.89 1.67
C THR A 30 -2.73 -15.51 1.34
N ASN A 31 -1.64 -14.77 1.52
CA ASN A 31 -0.29 -15.25 1.31
C ASN A 31 0.05 -16.44 2.21
N LYS A 32 -0.32 -16.37 3.50
CA LYS A 32 -0.13 -17.48 4.43
C LYS A 32 -0.92 -18.73 4.01
N GLU A 33 -2.17 -18.56 3.59
CA GLU A 33 -3.01 -19.65 3.07
C GLU A 33 -2.43 -20.24 1.78
N LEU A 34 -1.90 -19.39 0.88
CA LEU A 34 -1.24 -19.81 -0.35
C LEU A 34 0.01 -20.65 -0.06
N VAL A 35 0.90 -20.18 0.82
CA VAL A 35 2.13 -20.90 1.22
C VAL A 35 1.80 -22.26 1.81
N ILE A 36 0.81 -22.33 2.70
CA ILE A 36 0.32 -23.62 3.25
C ILE A 36 -0.31 -24.48 2.13
N GLY A 37 -1.06 -23.83 1.23
CA GLY A 37 -1.74 -24.43 0.08
C GLY A 37 -0.81 -25.09 -0.92
N MET A 38 0.43 -24.60 -1.05
CA MET A 38 1.45 -25.18 -1.93
C MET A 38 2.06 -26.48 -1.37
N SER A 39 1.70 -26.90 -0.16
CA SER A 39 2.08 -28.20 0.39
C SER A 39 1.49 -29.35 -0.44
N PRO A 40 2.25 -30.43 -0.73
CA PRO A 40 1.76 -31.58 -1.50
C PRO A 40 0.53 -32.29 -0.90
N LYS A 41 0.20 -32.03 0.36
CA LYS A 41 -0.93 -32.62 1.08
C LYS A 41 -2.16 -31.71 1.16
N SER A 42 -2.07 -30.49 0.65
CA SER A 42 -3.16 -29.52 0.71
C SER A 42 -4.18 -29.76 -0.40
N ASN A 43 -5.45 -29.44 -0.12
CA ASN A 43 -6.54 -29.40 -1.08
C ASN A 43 -6.97 -27.96 -1.42
N ALA A 44 -6.15 -26.96 -1.06
CA ALA A 44 -6.43 -25.56 -1.32
C ALA A 44 -6.43 -25.25 -2.83
N ASP A 45 -7.31 -24.34 -3.25
CA ASP A 45 -7.28 -23.78 -4.60
C ASP A 45 -6.16 -22.74 -4.71
N VAL A 46 -4.93 -23.21 -4.96
CA VAL A 46 -3.74 -22.37 -5.08
C VAL A 46 -3.82 -21.38 -6.24
N ASN A 47 -4.60 -21.67 -7.28
CA ASN A 47 -4.79 -20.75 -8.40
C ASN A 47 -5.64 -19.55 -7.97
N HIS A 48 -6.74 -19.81 -7.26
CA HIS A 48 -7.56 -18.76 -6.69
C HIS A 48 -6.77 -17.91 -5.68
N LEU A 49 -6.05 -18.56 -4.75
CA LEU A 49 -5.24 -17.88 -3.74
C LEU A 49 -4.14 -17.02 -4.38
N GLY A 50 -3.45 -17.53 -5.42
CA GLY A 50 -2.44 -16.76 -6.15
C GLY A 50 -3.03 -15.56 -6.91
N ALA A 51 -4.24 -15.70 -7.46
CA ALA A 51 -4.95 -14.59 -8.09
C ALA A 51 -5.35 -13.51 -7.07
N MET A 52 -5.82 -13.92 -5.88
CA MET A 52 -6.16 -13.01 -4.79
C MET A 52 -4.93 -12.30 -4.22
N ASP A 53 -3.83 -13.01 -3.95
CA ASP A 53 -2.57 -12.43 -3.49
C ASP A 53 -2.11 -11.29 -4.42
N ARG A 54 -2.10 -11.57 -5.73
CA ARG A 54 -1.73 -10.57 -6.74
C ARG A 54 -2.69 -9.38 -6.76
N MET A 55 -3.99 -9.62 -6.81
CA MET A 55 -5.00 -8.57 -6.91
C MET A 55 -4.95 -7.62 -5.70
N ILE A 56 -4.88 -8.18 -4.49
CA ILE A 56 -4.84 -7.40 -3.26
C ILE A 56 -3.53 -6.63 -3.16
N LYS A 57 -2.41 -7.24 -3.53
CA LYS A 57 -1.11 -6.57 -3.58
C LYS A 57 -1.13 -5.38 -4.53
N ASP A 58 -1.60 -5.56 -5.77
CA ASP A 58 -1.64 -4.49 -6.77
C ASP A 58 -2.49 -3.33 -6.27
N TYR A 59 -3.67 -3.62 -5.69
CA TYR A 59 -4.51 -2.61 -5.05
C TYR A 59 -3.76 -1.87 -3.92
N LEU A 60 -3.15 -2.60 -2.99
CA LEU A 60 -2.46 -2.03 -1.83
C LEU A 60 -1.33 -1.10 -2.27
N VAL A 61 -0.48 -1.54 -3.19
CA VAL A 61 0.65 -0.76 -3.72
C VAL A 61 0.17 0.53 -4.37
N ILE A 62 -0.82 0.46 -5.26
CA ILE A 62 -1.35 1.65 -5.96
C ILE A 62 -1.91 2.65 -4.94
N ARG A 63 -2.67 2.18 -3.95
CA ARG A 63 -3.32 3.05 -2.97
C ARG A 63 -2.33 3.66 -1.99
N VAL A 64 -1.38 2.87 -1.48
CA VAL A 64 -0.31 3.37 -0.61
C VAL A 64 0.55 4.39 -1.34
N ALA A 65 0.95 4.13 -2.58
CA ALA A 65 1.73 5.11 -3.35
C ALA A 65 0.96 6.42 -3.58
N GLY A 66 -0.35 6.33 -3.82
CA GLY A 66 -1.23 7.50 -3.97
C GLY A 66 -1.34 8.35 -2.71
N LEU A 67 -1.16 7.78 -1.51
CA LEU A 67 -1.14 8.55 -0.26
C LEU A 67 0.01 9.55 -0.18
N PHE A 68 1.05 9.41 -1.01
CA PHE A 68 2.23 10.27 -1.05
C PHE A 68 2.39 11.05 -2.36
N ASP A 69 1.38 11.03 -3.25
CA ASP A 69 1.46 11.77 -4.51
C ASP A 69 1.63 13.28 -4.28
N LYS A 70 2.48 13.89 -5.11
CA LYS A 70 2.78 15.33 -5.07
C LYS A 70 2.04 16.12 -6.16
N ASP A 71 1.24 15.44 -6.96
CA ASP A 71 0.37 16.07 -7.97
C ASP A 71 -0.80 16.76 -7.25
N THR A 72 -0.95 18.07 -7.45
CA THR A 72 -1.98 18.90 -6.80
C THR A 72 -3.41 18.53 -7.17
N ARG A 73 -3.61 17.66 -8.17
CA ARG A 73 -4.92 17.12 -8.56
C ARG A 73 -5.32 15.89 -7.73
N THR A 74 -4.39 15.34 -6.95
CA THR A 74 -4.61 14.15 -6.11
C THR A 74 -4.91 14.55 -4.66
N ILE A 75 -5.65 13.68 -3.96
CA ILE A 75 -5.81 13.77 -2.51
C ILE A 75 -4.77 12.84 -1.87
N SER A 76 -3.78 13.43 -1.21
CA SER A 76 -2.65 12.73 -0.57
C SER A 76 -2.25 13.43 0.73
N PHE A 77 -1.46 12.76 1.57
CA PHE A 77 -0.89 13.37 2.78
C PHE A 77 0.09 14.50 2.46
N ASN A 78 0.84 14.39 1.36
CA ASN A 78 1.76 15.44 0.92
C ASN A 78 1.04 16.74 0.51
N ILE A 79 -0.21 16.64 0.04
CA ILE A 79 -1.06 17.79 -0.27
C ILE A 79 -1.81 18.28 0.98
N ALA A 80 -2.33 17.37 1.80
CA ALA A 80 -3.14 17.70 2.97
C ALA A 80 -2.32 18.27 4.15
N PHE A 81 -1.10 17.79 4.33
CA PHE A 81 -0.20 18.14 5.43
C PHE A 81 1.15 18.62 4.87
N PRO A 82 1.18 19.73 4.11
CA PRO A 82 2.42 20.21 3.52
C PRO A 82 3.43 20.52 4.62
N GLN A 83 4.68 20.07 4.44
CA GLN A 83 5.78 20.26 5.39
C GLN A 83 5.62 19.55 6.75
N ASN A 84 4.69 18.59 6.86
CA ASN A 84 4.58 17.78 8.07
C ASN A 84 5.74 16.78 8.16
N GLN A 85 6.55 16.91 9.22
CA GLN A 85 7.75 16.09 9.42
C GLN A 85 7.44 14.60 9.58
N GLU A 86 6.27 14.23 10.11
CA GLU A 86 5.90 12.83 10.27
C GLU A 86 5.53 12.21 8.92
N VAL A 87 4.78 12.94 8.08
CA VAL A 87 4.49 12.52 6.70
C VAL A 87 5.80 12.32 5.93
N GLU A 88 6.73 13.28 6.03
CA GLU A 88 8.03 13.20 5.39
C GLU A 88 8.83 11.97 5.89
N LYS A 89 8.89 11.72 7.20
CA LYS A 89 9.56 10.54 7.75
C LYS A 89 8.97 9.25 7.21
N ILE A 90 7.64 9.14 7.22
CA ILE A 90 6.93 7.94 6.73
C ILE A 90 7.19 7.74 5.23
N GLU A 91 7.19 8.80 4.41
CA GLU A 91 7.52 8.72 2.98
C GLU A 91 8.93 8.14 2.75
N HIS A 92 9.86 8.37 3.68
CA HIS A 92 11.24 7.91 3.58
C HIS A 92 11.50 6.50 4.14
N GLU A 93 10.49 5.84 4.71
CA GLU A 93 10.58 4.45 5.14
C GLU A 93 10.82 3.52 3.94
N GLU A 94 11.61 2.47 4.13
CA GLU A 94 12.10 1.61 3.07
C GLU A 94 10.97 1.02 2.22
N ILE A 95 9.95 0.44 2.87
CA ILE A 95 8.80 -0.16 2.17
C ILE A 95 7.99 0.87 1.39
N ILE A 96 7.85 2.10 1.91
CA ILE A 96 7.11 3.18 1.25
C ILE A 96 7.85 3.67 0.00
N LYS A 97 9.17 3.93 0.12
CA LYS A 97 10.02 4.27 -1.03
C LYS A 97 9.91 3.22 -2.12
N LYS A 98 10.04 1.95 -1.75
CA LYS A 98 9.97 0.84 -2.70
C LYS A 98 8.61 0.78 -3.39
N ILE A 99 7.52 0.97 -2.65
CA ILE A 99 6.15 1.05 -3.21
C ILE A 99 6.05 2.20 -4.21
N ILE A 100 6.49 3.40 -3.85
CA ILE A 100 6.42 4.60 -4.72
C ILE A 100 7.22 4.39 -6.01
N GLU A 101 8.45 3.88 -5.91
CA GLU A 101 9.35 3.65 -7.05
C GLU A 101 8.82 2.59 -8.01
N ASN A 102 8.11 1.58 -7.49
CA ASN A 102 7.69 0.43 -8.30
C ASN A 102 6.22 0.49 -8.72
N ARG A 103 5.39 1.41 -8.21
CA ARG A 103 3.92 1.48 -8.45
C ARG A 103 3.50 1.39 -9.92
N ASN A 104 4.24 2.04 -10.82
CA ASN A 104 3.92 2.10 -12.26
C ASN A 104 4.16 0.75 -12.97
N ARG A 105 4.73 -0.24 -12.28
CA ARG A 105 5.20 -1.51 -12.83
C ARG A 105 4.37 -2.72 -12.36
N PHE A 106 3.37 -2.51 -11.52
CA PHE A 106 2.50 -3.57 -11.00
C PHE A 106 1.34 -3.94 -11.97
N VAL A 107 1.01 -3.05 -12.91
CA VAL A 107 -0.08 -3.30 -13.86
C VAL A 107 0.41 -4.18 -15.00
N GLY A 108 0.19 -5.50 -14.88
CA GLY A 108 0.02 -6.43 -16.01
C GLY A 108 1.22 -6.72 -16.94
N HIS A 109 2.31 -5.97 -16.89
CA HIS A 109 3.42 -6.11 -17.83
C HIS A 109 4.67 -6.64 -17.13
N SER A 110 5.03 -7.90 -17.42
CA SER A 110 6.35 -8.45 -17.14
C SER A 110 7.35 -7.83 -18.11
N ASP A 111 7.85 -6.64 -17.76
CA ASP A 111 8.88 -5.96 -18.55
C ASP A 111 10.14 -6.84 -18.62
N ARG A 112 10.57 -7.15 -19.85
CA ARG A 112 11.72 -8.02 -20.12
C ARG A 112 13.01 -7.44 -19.52
N ASP A 113 13.16 -6.12 -19.56
CA ASP A 113 14.35 -5.43 -19.07
C ASP A 113 14.46 -5.52 -17.54
N TYR A 114 13.32 -5.74 -16.86
CA TYR A 114 13.20 -5.82 -15.41
C TYR A 114 13.54 -7.22 -14.87
N ILE A 115 13.13 -8.29 -15.58
CA ILE A 115 13.56 -9.67 -15.27
C ILE A 115 15.10 -9.79 -15.32
N MET A 116 15.75 -9.07 -16.23
CA MET A 116 17.21 -9.08 -16.36
C MET A 116 17.93 -8.21 -15.32
N ALA A 117 17.25 -7.20 -14.76
CA ALA A 117 17.81 -6.27 -13.78
C ALA A 117 17.64 -6.71 -12.32
N ASN A 118 16.96 -7.84 -12.05
CA ASN A 118 16.66 -8.36 -10.71
C ASN A 118 15.90 -7.37 -9.79
N ASN A 119 15.39 -6.28 -10.36
CA ASN A 119 14.38 -5.47 -9.71
C ASN A 119 13.10 -6.27 -9.87
N PHE A 120 12.52 -6.80 -8.81
CA PHE A 120 11.26 -7.55 -8.88
C PHE A 120 10.11 -6.72 -8.32
N ILE A 121 8.90 -7.03 -8.79
CA ILE A 121 7.63 -6.76 -8.11
C ILE A 121 7.85 -7.00 -6.62
N ILE A 122 7.46 -6.06 -5.75
CA ILE A 122 7.65 -6.19 -4.30
C ILE A 122 7.02 -7.54 -3.88
N PRO A 123 7.83 -8.48 -3.33
CA PRO A 123 7.31 -9.77 -2.88
C PRO A 123 6.25 -9.56 -1.79
N THR A 124 5.22 -10.40 -1.81
CA THR A 124 4.14 -10.28 -0.82
C THR A 124 4.68 -10.48 0.60
N ASP A 125 5.58 -11.43 0.80
CA ASP A 125 6.25 -11.70 2.08
C ASP A 125 7.01 -10.48 2.60
N GLU A 126 7.63 -9.72 1.71
CA GLU A 126 8.34 -8.49 2.06
C GLU A 126 7.37 -7.44 2.61
N ILE A 127 6.23 -7.22 1.94
CA ILE A 127 5.16 -6.36 2.43
C ILE A 127 4.70 -6.84 3.81
N CYS A 128 4.41 -8.13 3.95
CA CYS A 128 3.87 -8.70 5.19
C CYS A 128 4.85 -8.72 6.37
N SER A 129 6.15 -8.75 6.10
CA SER A 129 7.21 -8.62 7.11
C SER A 129 7.58 -7.16 7.43
N SER A 130 7.09 -6.19 6.67
CA SER A 130 7.41 -4.78 6.84
C SER A 130 6.63 -4.12 8.00
N ASN A 131 6.99 -2.88 8.30
CA ASN A 131 6.25 -2.01 9.22
C ASN A 131 5.05 -1.29 8.56
N LEU A 132 4.66 -1.62 7.32
CA LEU A 132 3.67 -0.87 6.54
C LEU A 132 2.35 -0.60 7.30
N LYS A 133 1.80 -1.59 8.00
CA LYS A 133 0.56 -1.40 8.78
C LYS A 133 0.72 -0.34 9.86
N SER A 134 1.83 -0.36 10.59
CA SER A 134 2.13 0.65 11.62
C SER A 134 2.32 2.03 11.01
N LEU A 135 2.92 2.14 9.82
CA LEU A 135 3.03 3.40 9.10
C LEU A 135 1.65 3.97 8.71
N LEU A 136 0.73 3.10 8.28
CA LEU A 136 -0.65 3.49 7.97
C LEU A 136 -1.41 3.95 9.22
N GLU A 137 -1.20 3.31 10.38
CA GLU A 137 -1.77 3.74 11.66
C GLU A 137 -1.23 5.11 12.06
N LYS A 138 0.08 5.38 11.91
CA LYS A 138 0.66 6.70 12.15
C LYS A 138 0.05 7.78 11.26
N LEU A 139 -0.14 7.50 9.97
CA LEU A 139 -0.83 8.41 9.05
C LEU A 139 -2.27 8.68 9.49
N GLU A 140 -2.99 7.66 9.94
CA GLU A 140 -4.35 7.81 10.46
C GLU A 140 -4.39 8.75 11.67
N HIS A 141 -3.44 8.63 12.60
CA HIS A 141 -3.35 9.50 13.76
C HIS A 141 -3.22 10.98 13.40
N LEU A 142 -2.54 11.32 12.29
CA LEU A 142 -2.42 12.71 11.83
C LEU A 142 -3.77 13.34 11.47
N LEU A 143 -4.76 12.52 11.09
CA LEU A 143 -6.10 12.99 10.73
C LEU A 143 -6.94 13.41 11.96
N PHE A 144 -6.49 13.07 13.17
CA PHE A 144 -7.20 13.33 14.42
C PHE A 144 -6.52 14.39 15.31
N ILE A 145 -5.40 15.00 14.87
CA ILE A 145 -4.62 15.96 15.69
C ILE A 145 -5.28 17.36 15.78
N ASP A 146 -6.41 17.59 15.12
CA ASP A 146 -7.11 18.90 15.10
C ASP A 146 -8.40 18.98 15.96
N GLU A 147 -8.61 18.10 16.94
CA GLU A 147 -9.65 18.25 17.99
C GLU A 147 -9.10 18.77 19.32
#